data_AF-A0A521S9X0-F1
#
_entry.id   AF-A0A521S9X0-F1
#
_cell.length_a   1.000
_cell.length_b   1.000
_cell.length_c   1.000
_cell.angle_alpha   90.00
_cell.angle_beta   90.00
_cell.angle_gamma   90.00
#
_symmetry.space_group_name_H-M   'P 1'
#
loop_
_entity.id
_entity.type
_entity.pdbx_description
1 polymer ?
#
loop_
_entity_poly.entity_id
_entity_poly.type
_entity_poly.pdbx_seq_one_letter_code
_entity_poly.pdbx_strand_id
1 'polypeptide(L)'
;MTEASWLYPAREEAAMTSIALLTDGIEWMRQLQASIWTTPDAPGWCYGRAHPPQPEETRPLTRSEWERVRRVIEDRRLPATVINVHFGFGIALAVFEHAPVPGTPPEMLLVVSYEQLPGTRPDDPNKWDKAWKSFKRIITRPANLEALDFYGMEAPRDRQYYEY
;
A
#
# COMPACT_ATOMS: atom_id res chain seq x y z
N MET A 1 -53.52 -3.35 12.26
CA MET A 1 -53.14 -2.66 11.02
C MET A 1 -52.59 -1.30 11.41
N THR A 2 -51.35 -0.87 11.18
CA THR A 2 -50.06 -1.49 10.83
C THR A 2 -49.09 -0.31 10.96
N GLU A 3 -48.30 -0.26 12.04
CA GLU A 3 -47.22 0.71 12.21
C GLU A 3 -45.88 0.03 11.99
N ALA A 4 -45.15 0.44 10.94
CA ALA A 4 -43.69 0.37 10.85
C ALA A 4 -43.28 0.90 9.47
N SER A 5 -42.75 2.12 9.36
CA SER A 5 -41.83 2.50 8.26
C SER A 5 -41.29 3.93 8.45
N TRP A 6 -40.37 4.17 9.40
CA TRP A 6 -39.67 5.48 9.49
C TRP A 6 -38.21 5.43 9.96
N LEU A 7 -37.58 4.24 10.03
CA LEU A 7 -36.21 4.10 10.59
C LEU A 7 -35.10 3.79 9.58
N TYR A 8 -35.36 3.83 8.26
CA TYR A 8 -34.40 3.41 7.24
C TYR A 8 -33.50 4.48 6.55
N PRO A 9 -33.78 5.79 6.51
CA PRO A 9 -32.96 6.70 5.68
C PRO A 9 -31.57 7.03 6.28
N ALA A 10 -31.45 7.10 7.61
CA ALA A 10 -30.20 7.52 8.25
C ALA A 10 -29.06 6.48 8.16
N ARG A 11 -29.39 5.19 7.94
CA ARG A 11 -28.37 4.13 7.77
C ARG A 11 -27.82 4.09 6.35
N GLU A 12 -28.63 4.40 5.34
CA GLU A 12 -28.19 4.46 3.94
C GLU A 12 -27.30 5.68 3.67
N GLU A 13 -27.63 6.86 4.22
CA GLU A 13 -26.77 8.04 4.09
C GLU A 13 -25.41 7.88 4.77
N ALA A 14 -25.36 7.25 5.95
CA ALA A 14 -24.09 6.96 6.63
C ALA A 14 -23.26 5.92 5.87
N ALA A 15 -23.91 4.91 5.28
CA ALA A 15 -23.26 3.91 4.44
C ALA A 15 -22.76 4.50 3.10
N MET A 16 -23.53 5.38 2.45
CA MET A 16 -23.13 6.07 1.22
C MET A 16 -22.03 7.11 1.46
N THR A 17 -22.09 7.86 2.55
CA THR A 17 -21.03 8.80 2.95
C THR A 17 -19.75 8.05 3.31
N SER A 18 -19.87 6.91 3.98
CA SER A 18 -18.75 6.01 4.21
C SER A 18 -18.19 5.50 2.89
N ILE A 19 -19.01 4.96 1.98
CA ILE A 19 -18.54 4.48 0.67
C ILE A 19 -17.82 5.58 -0.11
N ALA A 20 -18.35 6.81 -0.18
CA ALA A 20 -17.72 7.92 -0.90
C ALA A 20 -16.37 8.36 -0.27
N LEU A 21 -16.26 8.42 1.06
CA LEU A 21 -14.99 8.67 1.78
C LEU A 21 -14.00 7.50 1.63
N LEU A 22 -14.51 6.28 1.52
CA LEU A 22 -13.77 5.04 1.35
C LEU A 22 -13.25 4.89 -0.10
N THR A 23 -13.95 5.42 -1.11
CA THR A 23 -13.49 5.53 -2.51
C THR A 23 -12.41 6.61 -2.66
N ASP A 24 -12.51 7.71 -1.90
CA ASP A 24 -11.53 8.81 -1.94
C ASP A 24 -10.12 8.36 -1.57
N GLY A 25 -9.96 7.55 -0.51
CA GLY A 25 -8.64 7.09 -0.09
C GLY A 25 -7.94 6.18 -1.13
N ILE A 26 -8.70 5.32 -1.80
CA ILE A 26 -8.21 4.36 -2.78
C ILE A 26 -7.84 5.07 -4.09
N GLU A 27 -8.71 5.94 -4.58
CA GLU A 27 -8.44 6.75 -5.77
C GLU A 27 -7.27 7.71 -5.53
N TRP A 28 -7.21 8.32 -4.35
CA TRP A 28 -6.06 9.14 -3.95
C TRP A 28 -4.75 8.32 -3.97
N MET A 29 -4.75 7.05 -3.55
CA MET A 29 -3.53 6.22 -3.64
C MET A 29 -3.13 5.90 -5.09
N ARG A 30 -4.08 5.75 -6.01
CA ARG A 30 -3.77 5.62 -7.45
C ARG A 30 -3.12 6.87 -8.01
N GLN A 31 -3.70 8.03 -7.69
CA GLN A 31 -3.13 9.32 -8.07
C GLN A 31 -1.75 9.52 -7.45
N LEU A 32 -1.58 9.09 -6.19
CA LEU A 32 -0.30 9.11 -5.51
C LEU A 32 0.72 8.24 -6.24
N GLN A 33 0.38 6.99 -6.57
CA GLN A 33 1.24 6.07 -7.33
C GLN A 33 1.69 6.72 -8.65
N ALA A 34 0.77 7.26 -9.44
CA ALA A 34 1.09 7.95 -10.69
C ALA A 34 1.95 9.23 -10.49
N SER A 35 1.83 9.87 -9.33
CA SER A 35 2.64 11.05 -8.99
C SER A 35 4.01 10.71 -8.42
N ILE A 36 4.19 9.53 -7.81
CA ILE A 36 5.46 9.05 -7.30
C ILE A 36 6.31 8.55 -8.46
N TRP A 37 5.70 7.78 -9.37
CA TRP A 37 6.40 7.11 -10.46
C TRP A 37 6.01 7.76 -11.78
N THR A 38 6.94 8.42 -12.46
CA THR A 38 6.65 9.12 -13.73
C THR A 38 6.57 8.17 -14.94
N THR A 39 6.98 6.92 -14.78
CA THR A 39 6.91 5.88 -15.81
C THR A 39 5.60 5.08 -15.70
N PRO A 40 4.80 4.98 -16.79
CA PRO A 40 3.51 4.26 -16.80
C PRO A 40 3.62 2.78 -16.38
N ASP A 41 4.78 2.17 -16.61
CA ASP A 41 5.00 0.74 -16.38
C ASP A 41 5.37 0.40 -14.93
N ALA A 42 5.55 1.38 -14.03
CA ALA A 42 6.12 1.21 -12.68
C ALA A 42 5.64 0.00 -11.86
N PRO A 43 4.36 -0.43 -11.91
CA PRO A 43 3.94 -1.66 -11.23
C PRO A 43 4.66 -2.91 -11.74
N GLY A 44 5.03 -2.98 -13.03
CA GLY A 44 5.77 -4.10 -13.62
C GLY A 44 7.23 -4.22 -13.17
N TRP A 45 7.83 -3.12 -12.71
CA TRP A 45 9.23 -3.04 -12.23
C TRP A 45 9.35 -3.75 -10.88
N CYS A 46 8.29 -3.65 -10.08
CA CYS A 46 8.13 -4.31 -8.79
C CYS A 46 8.04 -5.85 -8.87
N TYR A 47 7.89 -6.39 -10.08
CA TYR A 47 7.87 -7.83 -10.37
C TYR A 47 9.08 -8.30 -11.19
N GLY A 48 10.17 -7.52 -11.23
CA GLY A 48 11.40 -7.90 -11.94
C GLY A 48 11.27 -7.95 -13.47
N ARG A 49 10.27 -7.27 -14.05
CA ARG A 49 10.02 -7.28 -15.50
C ARG A 49 10.63 -6.10 -16.27
N ALA A 50 11.27 -5.16 -15.58
CA ALA A 50 11.91 -3.99 -16.19
C ALA A 50 13.12 -3.53 -15.35
N HIS A 51 13.88 -2.55 -15.85
CA HIS A 51 15.06 -1.96 -15.18
C HIS A 51 14.70 -1.38 -13.79
N PRO A 52 15.60 -0.81 -12.98
CA PRO A 52 15.25 0.06 -11.87
C PRO A 52 14.94 1.45 -12.43
N PRO A 53 13.90 2.14 -11.93
CA PRO A 53 13.63 3.49 -12.37
C PRO A 53 14.74 4.40 -11.86
N GLN A 54 15.13 5.37 -12.68
CA GLN A 54 16.19 6.30 -12.31
C GLN A 54 15.68 7.26 -11.22
N PRO A 55 16.58 7.87 -10.41
CA PRO A 55 16.17 8.81 -9.37
C PRO A 55 15.31 9.98 -9.89
N GLU A 56 15.54 10.43 -11.13
CA GLU A 56 14.71 11.42 -11.82
C GLU A 56 13.29 10.94 -12.19
N GLU A 57 13.04 9.63 -12.14
CA GLU A 57 11.76 9.01 -12.46
C GLU A 57 10.88 8.80 -11.22
N THR A 58 11.35 9.24 -10.05
CA THR A 58 10.59 9.15 -8.80
C THR A 58 10.71 10.39 -7.92
N ARG A 59 9.70 10.64 -7.06
CA ARG A 59 9.78 11.69 -6.03
C ARG A 59 9.64 11.13 -4.62
N PRO A 60 10.26 11.77 -3.61
CA PRO A 60 10.00 11.43 -2.22
C PRO A 60 8.57 11.80 -1.81
N LEU A 61 8.01 11.00 -0.90
CA LEU A 61 6.79 11.33 -0.18
C LEU A 61 7.07 12.41 0.86
N THR A 62 6.09 13.30 1.02
CA THR A 62 6.01 14.16 2.19
C THR A 62 5.60 13.33 3.43
N ARG A 63 5.88 13.85 4.63
CA ARG A 63 5.45 13.21 5.89
C ARG A 63 3.92 13.03 5.93
N SER A 64 3.18 14.04 5.48
CA SER A 64 1.71 14.02 5.47
C SER A 64 1.14 13.00 4.48
N GLU A 65 1.75 12.85 3.30
CA GLU A 65 1.35 11.79 2.37
C GLU A 65 1.61 10.41 2.97
N TRP A 66 2.78 10.18 3.58
CA TRP A 66 3.06 8.90 4.23
C TRP A 66 2.14 8.60 5.42
N GLU A 67 1.76 9.62 6.19
CA GLU A 67 0.71 9.49 7.21
C GLU A 67 -0.64 9.11 6.63
N ARG A 68 -1.04 9.73 5.51
CA ARG A 68 -2.30 9.39 4.82
C ARG A 68 -2.27 7.97 4.25
N VAL A 69 -1.17 7.54 3.62
CA VAL A 69 -1.00 6.15 3.16
C VAL A 69 -1.23 5.16 4.30
N ARG A 70 -0.57 5.36 5.45
CA ARG A 70 -0.73 4.49 6.61
C ARG A 70 -2.17 4.42 7.12
N ARG A 71 -2.85 5.56 7.17
CA ARG A 71 -4.27 5.61 7.57
C ARG A 71 -5.15 4.86 6.60
N VAL A 72 -5.00 5.08 5.29
CA VAL A 72 -5.82 4.37 4.29
C VAL A 72 -5.60 2.85 4.38
N ILE A 73 -4.35 2.37 4.51
CA ILE A 73 -4.07 0.94 4.70
C ILE A 73 -4.79 0.39 5.94
N GLU A 74 -4.75 1.13 7.04
CA GLU A 74 -5.36 0.72 8.31
C GLU A 74 -6.90 0.72 8.25
N ASP A 75 -7.48 1.83 7.83
CA ASP A 75 -8.92 2.06 7.78
C ASP A 75 -9.61 1.12 6.79
N ARG A 76 -8.93 0.82 5.66
CA ARG A 76 -9.44 -0.04 4.59
C ARG A 76 -8.98 -1.49 4.72
N ARG A 77 -8.12 -1.81 5.70
CA ARG A 77 -7.51 -3.14 5.93
C ARG A 77 -6.83 -3.71 4.68
N LEU A 78 -6.15 -2.85 3.93
CA LEU A 78 -5.55 -3.24 2.66
C LEU A 78 -4.41 -4.22 2.88
N PRO A 79 -4.35 -5.32 2.12
CA PRO A 79 -3.21 -6.20 2.13
C PRO A 79 -1.96 -5.45 1.66
N ALA A 80 -0.89 -5.61 2.42
CA ALA A 80 0.40 -5.03 2.11
C ALA A 80 1.53 -5.99 2.47
N THR A 81 2.57 -6.03 1.64
CA THR A 81 3.77 -6.84 1.89
C THR A 81 5.04 -6.10 1.47
N VAL A 82 6.18 -6.58 1.92
CA VAL A 82 7.48 -6.09 1.45
C VAL A 82 7.90 -6.89 0.24
N ILE A 83 8.38 -6.17 -0.77
CA ILE A 83 8.98 -6.71 -1.97
C ILE A 83 10.43 -6.23 -2.08
N ASN A 84 11.24 -7.01 -2.77
CA ASN A 84 12.56 -6.57 -3.20
C ASN A 84 12.41 -5.65 -4.43
N VAL A 85 13.21 -4.60 -4.50
CA VAL A 85 13.28 -3.66 -5.62
C VAL A 85 14.74 -3.42 -6.01
N HIS A 86 14.95 -2.86 -7.20
CA HIS A 86 16.29 -2.54 -7.72
C HIS A 86 17.24 -3.76 -7.77
N PHE A 87 16.79 -4.89 -8.31
CA PHE A 87 17.62 -6.10 -8.48
C PHE A 87 18.33 -6.61 -7.21
N GLY A 88 17.69 -6.56 -6.05
CA GLY A 88 18.31 -6.96 -4.78
C GLY A 88 18.65 -5.79 -3.88
N PHE A 89 18.98 -4.63 -4.46
CA PHE A 89 19.57 -3.50 -3.75
C PHE A 89 18.59 -2.59 -3.00
N GLY A 90 17.35 -3.04 -2.76
CA GLY A 90 16.39 -2.26 -1.99
C GLY A 90 15.12 -3.01 -1.62
N ILE A 91 14.36 -2.39 -0.71
CA ILE A 91 13.05 -2.88 -0.28
C ILE A 91 11.97 -1.83 -0.56
N ALA A 92 10.76 -2.31 -0.86
CA ALA A 92 9.58 -1.49 -1.02
C ALA A 92 8.38 -2.11 -0.34
N LEU A 93 7.44 -1.27 0.08
CA LEU A 93 6.11 -1.69 0.50
C LEU A 93 5.20 -1.72 -0.72
N ALA A 94 4.68 -2.89 -1.05
CA ALA A 94 3.59 -3.05 -2.00
C ALA A 94 2.26 -3.12 -1.26
N VAL A 95 1.32 -2.28 -1.65
CA VAL A 95 -0.05 -2.21 -1.13
C VAL A 95 -0.99 -2.64 -2.23
N PHE A 96 -1.97 -3.46 -1.88
CA PHE A 96 -2.91 -4.04 -2.83
C PHE A 96 -4.34 -3.63 -2.46
N GLU A 97 -5.16 -3.44 -3.49
CA GLU A 97 -6.60 -3.35 -3.31
C GLU A 97 -7.21 -4.74 -3.18
N HIS A 98 -8.24 -4.84 -2.34
CA HIS A 98 -9.04 -6.05 -2.25
C HIS A 98 -9.58 -6.44 -3.63
N ALA A 99 -9.43 -7.72 -3.98
CA ALA A 99 -10.02 -8.23 -5.22
C ALA A 99 -11.55 -8.04 -5.20
N PRO A 100 -12.17 -7.67 -6.34
CA PRO A 100 -13.61 -7.43 -6.41
C PRO A 100 -14.43 -8.72 -6.22
N VAL A 101 -13.81 -9.89 -6.45
CA VAL A 101 -14.45 -11.21 -6.36
C VAL A 101 -13.53 -12.21 -5.65
N PRO A 102 -14.05 -13.06 -4.73
CA PRO A 102 -13.27 -14.12 -4.09
C PRO A 102 -12.54 -15.02 -5.10
N GLY A 103 -11.30 -15.40 -4.81
CA GLY A 103 -10.48 -16.27 -5.66
C GLY A 103 -9.71 -15.56 -6.78
N THR A 104 -9.90 -14.26 -6.95
CA THR A 104 -9.06 -13.44 -7.84
C THR A 104 -7.91 -12.84 -7.03
N PRO A 105 -6.67 -12.80 -7.55
CA PRO A 105 -5.57 -12.13 -6.85
C PRO A 105 -5.87 -10.64 -6.67
N PRO A 106 -5.44 -10.03 -5.55
CA PRO A 106 -5.62 -8.60 -5.31
C PRO A 106 -4.75 -7.78 -6.27
N GLU A 107 -5.22 -6.61 -6.67
CA GLU A 107 -4.52 -5.74 -7.61
C GLU A 107 -3.58 -4.79 -6.87
N MET A 108 -2.37 -4.60 -7.38
CA MET A 108 -1.42 -3.68 -6.78
C MET A 108 -1.89 -2.23 -6.94
N LEU A 109 -1.94 -1.51 -5.84
CA LEU A 109 -2.48 -0.15 -5.75
C LEU A 109 -1.37 0.90 -5.64
N LEU A 110 -0.38 0.64 -4.79
CA LEU A 110 0.69 1.59 -4.49
C LEU A 110 1.97 0.83 -4.15
N VAL A 111 3.10 1.32 -4.64
CA VAL A 111 4.43 0.88 -4.22
C VAL A 111 5.22 2.06 -3.70
N VAL A 112 5.79 1.89 -2.52
CA VAL A 112 6.67 2.87 -1.87
C VAL A 112 8.02 2.20 -1.58
N SER A 113 9.03 2.52 -2.37
CA SER A 113 10.43 2.12 -2.11
C SER A 113 11.00 2.90 -0.93
N TYR A 114 12.04 2.34 -0.32
CA TYR A 114 12.81 2.97 0.74
C TYR A 114 13.30 4.38 0.35
N GLU A 115 13.51 4.65 -0.94
CA GLU A 115 13.97 5.95 -1.45
C GLU A 115 12.88 7.03 -1.38
N GLN A 116 11.61 6.64 -1.42
CA GLN A 116 10.51 7.60 -1.33
C GLN A 116 10.03 7.84 0.11
N LEU A 117 10.51 7.08 1.09
CA LEU A 117 10.10 7.28 2.47
C LEU A 117 10.60 8.62 3.04
N PRO A 118 9.78 9.34 3.83
CA PRO A 118 10.24 10.55 4.48
C PRO A 118 11.36 10.25 5.49
N GLY A 119 12.53 10.90 5.31
CA GLY A 119 13.66 10.80 6.24
C GLY A 119 14.62 9.64 5.99
N THR A 120 14.44 8.91 4.88
CA THR A 120 15.44 8.00 4.32
C THR A 120 16.12 8.71 3.15
N ARG A 121 17.36 9.13 3.34
CA ARG A 121 18.16 9.68 2.24
C ARG A 121 18.93 8.54 1.56
N PRO A 122 19.20 8.61 0.24
CA PRO A 122 19.96 7.56 -0.46
C PRO A 122 21.38 7.33 0.10
N ASP A 123 22.00 8.36 0.66
CA ASP A 123 23.34 8.35 1.26
C ASP A 123 23.37 7.88 2.73
N ASP A 124 22.21 7.64 3.35
CA ASP A 124 22.13 7.21 4.74
C ASP A 124 22.49 5.71 4.86
N PRO A 125 23.55 5.35 5.61
CA PRO A 125 23.96 3.95 5.77
C PRO A 125 22.87 3.09 6.45
N ASN A 126 21.93 3.70 7.17
CA ASN A 126 20.83 3.01 7.86
C ASN A 126 19.49 3.14 7.13
N LYS A 127 19.48 3.56 5.86
CA LYS A 127 18.25 3.80 5.08
C LYS A 127 17.34 2.56 5.04
N TRP A 128 17.91 1.36 4.91
CA TRP A 128 17.15 0.11 4.88
C TRP A 128 16.55 -0.25 6.25
N ASP A 129 17.28 -0.05 7.34
CA ASP A 129 16.74 -0.28 8.69
C ASP A 129 15.59 0.68 9.02
N LYS A 130 15.72 1.95 8.61
CA LYS A 130 14.66 2.96 8.79
C LYS A 130 13.42 2.63 7.96
N ALA A 131 13.61 2.19 6.73
CA ALA A 131 12.52 1.76 5.86
C ALA A 131 11.84 0.49 6.40
N TRP A 132 12.64 -0.52 6.75
CA TRP A 132 12.16 -1.77 7.34
C TRP A 132 11.35 -1.53 8.60
N LYS A 133 11.85 -0.70 9.53
CA LYS A 133 11.11 -0.34 10.75
C LYS A 133 9.76 0.31 10.45
N SER A 134 9.67 1.08 9.36
CA SER A 134 8.42 1.72 8.93
C SER A 134 7.46 0.71 8.32
N PHE A 135 7.94 -0.17 7.44
CA PHE A 135 7.13 -1.19 6.77
C PHE A 135 6.69 -2.31 7.71
N LYS A 136 7.59 -2.80 8.58
CA LYS A 136 7.31 -3.88 9.55
C LYS A 136 6.05 -3.59 10.36
N ARG A 137 5.89 -2.34 10.82
CA ARG A 137 4.72 -1.90 11.60
C ARG A 137 3.38 -1.99 10.87
N ILE A 138 3.40 -2.04 9.54
CA ILE A 138 2.22 -2.19 8.69
C ILE A 138 2.02 -3.68 8.41
N ILE A 139 3.05 -4.35 7.89
CA ILE A 139 2.92 -5.71 7.35
C ILE A 139 2.74 -6.78 8.44
N THR A 140 3.23 -6.57 9.66
CA THR A 140 3.08 -7.55 10.76
C THR A 140 1.85 -7.31 11.62
N ARG A 141 0.92 -6.43 11.20
CA ARG A 141 -0.34 -6.22 11.94
C ARG A 141 -1.24 -7.44 11.76
N PRO A 142 -1.98 -7.88 12.79
CA PRO A 142 -2.88 -9.03 12.68
C PRO A 142 -3.85 -8.93 11.50
N ALA A 143 -4.51 -7.78 11.32
CA ALA A 143 -5.43 -7.56 10.19
C ALA A 143 -4.77 -7.67 8.82
N ASN A 144 -3.48 -7.30 8.69
CA ASN A 144 -2.75 -7.46 7.44
C ASN A 144 -2.40 -8.93 7.20
N LEU A 145 -1.98 -9.65 8.24
CA LEU A 145 -1.68 -11.08 8.13
C LEU A 145 -2.91 -11.89 7.75
N GLU A 146 -4.07 -11.57 8.34
CA GLU A 146 -5.37 -12.15 7.95
C GLU A 146 -5.71 -11.86 6.48
N ALA A 147 -5.49 -10.62 6.02
CA ALA A 147 -5.74 -10.25 4.64
C ALA A 147 -4.81 -11.00 3.66
N LEU A 148 -3.52 -11.10 3.98
CA LEU A 148 -2.56 -11.84 3.14
C LEU A 148 -2.92 -13.33 3.06
N ASP A 149 -3.26 -13.96 4.18
CA ASP A 149 -3.69 -15.37 4.22
C ASP A 149 -4.96 -15.59 3.38
N PHE A 150 -5.95 -14.70 3.51
CA PHE A 150 -7.19 -14.76 2.71
C PHE A 150 -6.92 -14.73 1.20
N TYR A 151 -5.93 -13.96 0.75
CA TYR A 151 -5.54 -13.89 -0.66
C TYR A 151 -4.49 -14.93 -1.08
N GLY A 152 -4.09 -15.85 -0.18
CA GLY A 152 -3.06 -16.84 -0.44
C GLY A 152 -1.67 -16.24 -0.70
N MET A 153 -1.43 -15.03 -0.18
CA MET A 153 -0.16 -14.34 -0.30
C MET A 153 0.79 -14.75 0.82
N GLU A 154 2.09 -14.74 0.52
CA GLU A 154 3.09 -15.09 1.51
C GLU A 154 3.14 -14.06 2.65
N ALA A 155 3.17 -14.57 3.88
CA ALA A 155 3.36 -13.75 5.07
C ALA A 155 4.73 -13.05 5.02
N PRO A 156 4.83 -11.79 5.48
CA PRO A 156 6.09 -11.06 5.48
C PRO A 156 7.13 -11.78 6.34
N ARG A 157 8.35 -11.90 5.81
CA ARG A 157 9.50 -12.52 6.49
C ARG A 157 10.35 -11.48 7.21
N ASP A 158 11.48 -11.89 7.77
CA ASP A 158 12.45 -10.95 8.34
C ASP A 158 13.24 -10.20 7.25
N ARG A 159 13.84 -9.08 7.64
CA ARG A 159 14.52 -8.14 6.73
C ARG A 159 15.51 -8.84 5.79
N GLN A 160 16.32 -9.73 6.35
CA GLN A 160 17.40 -10.43 5.66
C GLN A 160 16.91 -11.29 4.49
N TYR A 161 15.64 -11.70 4.49
CA TYR A 161 15.07 -12.43 3.36
C TYR A 161 14.99 -11.57 2.09
N TYR A 162 14.84 -10.26 2.27
CA TYR A 162 14.69 -9.28 1.19
C TYR A 162 16.00 -8.57 0.84
N GLU A 163 17.08 -8.84 1.58
CA GLU A 163 18.43 -8.36 1.30
C GLU A 163 19.12 -9.39 0.40
N TYR A 164 19.23 -9.08 -0.88
CA TYR A 164 19.92 -9.90 -1.88
C TYR A 164 21.12 -9.16 -2.45
#